data_AF-A0A485AMZ8-F1
#
_entry.id   AF-A0A485AMZ8-F1
#
_cell.length_a   1.000
_cell.length_b   1.000
_cell.length_c   1.000
_cell.angle_alpha   90.00
_cell.angle_beta   90.00
_cell.angle_gamma   90.00
#
_symmetry.space_group_name_H-M   'P 1'
#
loop_
_entity.id
_entity.type
_entity.pdbx_description
1 polymer ?
#
loop_
_entity_poly.entity_id
_entity_poly.type
_entity_poly.pdbx_seq_one_letter_code
_entity_poly.pdbx_strand_id
1 'polypeptide(L)'
;MKQGLMMFTLLAAAFSGVAHADDAAIKQSLAKLGVQSTDIQPAPVAGMKTVLTNSGVLYVTDDGKHIIQGPMYDVSGAQPVNVTNGLLMTHLKALEKEMIVYKAPQEKHVITVFTDITCGYCHKLHEEMKDYNALGITVRYLAFPRQGVQSQGLSRT
;
A
#
# COMPACT_ATOMS: atom_id res chain seq x y z
N MET A 1 5.54 -20.11 67.92
CA MET A 1 5.62 -18.68 67.57
C MET A 1 5.53 -18.55 66.06
N LYS A 2 4.42 -17.97 65.61
CA LYS A 2 4.13 -17.26 64.35
C LYS A 2 4.66 -17.85 63.02
N GLN A 3 3.75 -18.57 62.37
CA GLN A 3 3.67 -18.59 60.91
C GLN A 3 3.27 -17.20 60.41
N GLY A 4 3.86 -16.74 59.32
CA GLY A 4 3.51 -15.48 58.70
C GLY A 4 4.41 -15.19 57.52
N LEU A 5 3.89 -15.43 56.31
CA LEU A 5 3.57 -14.38 55.33
C LEU A 5 3.55 -15.01 53.94
N MET A 6 2.39 -15.57 53.58
CA MET A 6 1.96 -15.66 52.19
C MET A 6 1.71 -14.24 51.64
N MET A 7 1.77 -14.11 50.31
CA MET A 7 1.35 -12.97 49.46
C MET A 7 2.35 -11.84 49.19
N PHE A 8 2.97 -11.92 48.01
CA PHE A 8 3.29 -10.84 47.05
C PHE A 8 4.02 -11.58 45.89
N THR A 9 3.67 -11.56 44.61
CA THR A 9 3.00 -10.58 43.76
C THR A 9 2.64 -11.31 42.47
N LEU A 10 1.35 -11.43 42.17
CA LEU A 10 0.84 -11.96 40.91
C LEU A 10 0.27 -10.77 40.13
N LEU A 11 1.10 -10.00 39.42
CA LEU A 11 0.60 -8.94 38.53
C LEU A 11 1.63 -8.53 37.46
N ALA A 12 1.84 -9.37 36.45
CA ALA A 12 2.58 -8.98 35.25
C ALA A 12 2.16 -9.82 34.04
N ALA A 13 0.88 -9.76 33.63
CA ALA A 13 0.46 -10.33 32.35
C ALA A 13 -0.90 -9.75 31.89
N ALA A 14 -0.95 -8.47 31.50
CA ALA A 14 -2.10 -7.93 30.77
C ALA A 14 -1.74 -6.65 30.01
N PHE A 15 -0.91 -6.74 28.96
CA PHE A 15 -0.74 -5.62 28.02
C PHE A 15 -0.69 -6.07 26.55
N SER A 16 -1.35 -7.18 26.21
CA SER A 16 -1.37 -7.70 24.83
C SER A 16 -2.66 -7.38 24.06
N GLY A 17 -3.53 -6.50 24.57
CA GLY A 17 -4.90 -6.32 24.04
C GLY A 17 -5.17 -5.11 23.15
N VAL A 18 -4.27 -4.13 23.05
CA VAL A 18 -4.63 -2.81 22.49
C VAL A 18 -4.70 -2.84 20.96
N ALA A 19 -3.82 -3.60 20.29
CA ALA A 19 -3.72 -3.55 18.83
C ALA A 19 -4.95 -4.07 18.06
N HIS A 20 -5.77 -4.94 18.64
CA HIS A 20 -6.94 -5.52 17.96
C HIS A 20 -8.25 -4.77 18.20
N ALA A 21 -8.39 -4.03 19.30
CA ALA A 21 -9.60 -3.28 19.61
C ALA A 21 -9.75 -2.05 18.70
N ASP A 22 -8.63 -1.42 18.35
CA ASP A 22 -8.58 -0.19 17.55
C ASP A 22 -8.96 -0.44 16.08
N ASP A 23 -8.50 -1.55 15.50
CA ASP A 23 -8.83 -1.92 14.12
C ASP A 23 -10.34 -2.15 13.90
N ALA A 24 -11.05 -2.67 14.91
CA ALA A 24 -12.49 -2.89 14.84
C ALA A 24 -13.25 -1.55 14.79
N ALA A 25 -12.83 -0.56 15.58
CA ALA A 25 -13.40 0.79 15.54
C ALA A 25 -13.20 1.45 14.17
N ILE A 26 -11.99 1.34 13.61
CA ILE A 26 -11.67 1.83 12.26
C ILE A 26 -12.56 1.17 11.20
N LYS A 27 -12.66 -0.17 11.21
CA LYS A 27 -13.53 -0.91 10.26
C LYS A 27 -14.99 -0.48 10.37
N GLN A 28 -15.50 -0.30 11.59
CA GLN A 28 -16.87 0.12 11.82
C GLN A 28 -17.12 1.55 11.31
N SER A 29 -16.19 2.48 11.54
CA SER A 29 -16.28 3.85 11.03
C SER A 29 -16.26 3.89 9.50
N LEU A 30 -15.35 3.16 8.86
CA LEU A 30 -15.25 3.12 7.39
C LEU A 30 -16.47 2.45 6.75
N ALA A 31 -17.00 1.38 7.35
CA ALA A 31 -18.20 0.72 6.87
C ALA A 31 -19.43 1.65 6.84
N LYS A 32 -19.57 2.55 7.83
CA LYS A 32 -20.63 3.58 7.85
C LYS A 32 -20.53 4.57 6.69
N LEU A 33 -19.32 4.76 6.15
CA LEU A 33 -19.05 5.61 4.99
C LEU A 33 -19.15 4.84 3.66
N GLY A 34 -19.50 3.54 3.70
CA GLY A 34 -19.50 2.69 2.52
C GLY A 34 -18.11 2.32 2.01
N VAL A 35 -17.06 2.55 2.81
CA VAL A 35 -15.67 2.26 2.46
C VAL A 35 -15.28 0.90 3.04
N GLN A 36 -14.80 -0.01 2.19
CA GLN A 36 -14.25 -1.28 2.63
C GLN A 36 -12.73 -1.17 2.78
N SER A 37 -12.22 -1.46 3.98
CA SER A 37 -10.78 -1.59 4.22
C SER A 37 -10.31 -2.96 3.75
N THR A 38 -9.22 -3.00 2.98
CA THR A 38 -8.60 -4.26 2.53
C THR A 38 -7.42 -4.65 3.43
N ASP A 39 -6.75 -3.67 4.02
CA ASP A 39 -5.63 -3.89 4.94
C ASP A 39 -5.50 -2.73 5.93
N ILE A 40 -5.11 -3.01 7.18
CA ILE A 40 -4.88 -2.02 8.24
C ILE A 40 -3.51 -2.30 8.83
N GLN A 41 -2.62 -1.31 8.77
CA GLN A 41 -1.25 -1.40 9.22
C GLN A 41 -0.90 -0.23 10.14
N PRO A 42 0.05 -0.36 11.07
CA PRO A 42 0.55 0.77 11.84
C PRO A 42 1.03 1.91 10.93
N ALA A 43 0.71 3.17 11.27
CA ALA A 43 1.32 4.33 10.61
C ALA A 43 2.61 4.75 11.34
N PRO A 44 3.53 5.48 10.66
CA PRO A 44 4.69 6.08 11.32
C PRO A 44 4.35 7.15 12.36
N VAL A 45 3.13 7.69 12.32
CA VAL A 45 2.61 8.67 13.30
C VAL A 45 1.86 7.93 14.41
N ALA A 46 2.29 8.14 15.66
CA ALA A 46 1.64 7.54 16.82
C ALA A 46 0.17 7.97 16.92
N GLY A 47 -0.71 7.04 17.32
CA GLY A 47 -2.14 7.29 17.36
C GLY A 47 -2.86 7.13 16.02
N MET A 48 -2.16 6.68 14.97
CA MET A 48 -2.71 6.51 13.63
C MET A 48 -2.38 5.15 13.01
N LYS A 49 -3.29 4.71 12.14
CA LYS A 49 -3.14 3.56 11.24
C LYS A 49 -3.13 4.01 9.79
N THR A 50 -2.40 3.25 8.97
CA THR A 50 -2.49 3.31 7.52
C THR A 50 -3.52 2.28 7.07
N VAL A 51 -4.55 2.72 6.37
CA VAL A 51 -5.66 1.86 5.91
C VAL A 51 -5.71 1.86 4.40
N LEU A 52 -5.48 0.69 3.80
CA LEU A 52 -5.71 0.50 2.38
C LEU A 52 -7.19 0.26 2.12
N THR A 53 -7.71 0.95 1.11
CA THR A 53 -9.08 0.82 0.65
C THR A 53 -9.10 0.66 -0.86
N ASN A 54 -10.25 0.31 -1.42
CA ASN A 54 -10.48 0.29 -2.86
C ASN A 54 -10.41 1.69 -3.53
N SER A 55 -10.42 2.77 -2.75
CA SER A 55 -10.36 4.16 -3.24
C SER A 55 -9.05 4.88 -2.90
N GLY A 56 -8.04 4.13 -2.43
CA GLY A 56 -6.72 4.66 -2.07
C GLY A 56 -6.36 4.44 -0.61
N VAL A 57 -5.28 5.09 -0.17
CA VAL A 57 -4.76 4.96 1.20
C VAL A 57 -5.27 6.09 2.08
N LEU A 58 -5.82 5.72 3.23
CA LEU A 58 -6.27 6.63 4.28
C LEU A 58 -5.40 6.49 5.52
N TYR A 59 -5.25 7.59 6.25
CA TYR A 59 -4.67 7.61 7.59
C TYR A 59 -5.78 7.87 8.59
N VAL A 60 -6.00 6.93 9.50
CA VAL A 60 -7.13 6.96 10.43
C VAL A 60 -6.59 6.94 11.86
N THR A 61 -7.15 7.76 12.75
CA THR A 61 -6.79 7.68 14.17
C THR A 61 -7.17 6.32 14.76
N ASP A 62 -6.46 5.86 15.78
CA ASP A 62 -6.71 4.55 16.40
C ASP A 62 -8.17 4.38 16.89
N ASP A 63 -8.80 5.48 17.32
CA ASP A 63 -10.20 5.50 17.74
C ASP A 63 -11.22 5.55 16.59
N GLY A 64 -10.75 5.57 15.34
CA GLY A 64 -11.57 5.56 14.13
C GLY A 64 -12.35 6.84 13.87
N LYS A 65 -12.09 7.95 14.59
CA LYS A 65 -12.91 9.17 14.50
C LYS A 65 -12.44 10.17 13.45
N HIS A 66 -11.16 10.19 13.12
CA HIS A 66 -10.59 11.14 12.16
C HIS A 66 -9.94 10.40 11.00
N ILE A 67 -10.16 10.92 9.79
CA ILE A 67 -9.61 10.37 8.55
C ILE A 67 -8.87 11.50 7.84
N ILE A 68 -7.65 11.20 7.40
CA ILE A 68 -6.83 12.05 6.55
C ILE A 68 -6.50 11.27 5.29
N GLN A 69 -6.74 11.86 4.12
CA GLN A 69 -6.36 11.25 2.86
C GLN A 69 -4.84 11.30 2.70
N GLY A 70 -4.24 10.19 2.24
CA GLY A 70 -2.82 10.17 1.90
C GLY A 70 -2.47 11.01 0.65
N PRO A 71 -1.17 11.08 0.29
CA PRO A 71 -0.08 10.37 0.93
C PRO A 71 0.50 11.09 2.17
N MET A 72 1.16 10.32 3.03
CA MET A 72 2.00 10.85 4.11
C MET A 72 3.45 10.91 3.63
N TYR A 73 4.14 11.98 4.03
CA TYR A 73 5.56 12.17 3.79
C TYR A 73 6.31 12.20 5.13
N ASP A 74 7.42 11.47 5.19
CA ASP A 74 8.44 11.67 6.22
C ASP A 74 9.40 12.75 5.72
N VAL A 75 9.56 13.81 6.50
CA VAL A 75 10.39 14.98 6.20
C VAL A 75 11.55 15.14 7.19
N SER A 76 11.86 14.10 7.97
CA SER A 76 12.94 14.12 8.95
C SER A 76 14.34 14.04 8.32
N GLY A 77 14.43 13.54 7.08
CA GLY A 77 15.67 13.41 6.32
C GLY A 77 16.00 14.62 5.44
N ALA A 78 17.06 14.49 4.63
CA ALA A 78 17.51 15.55 3.72
C ALA A 78 16.52 15.84 2.58
N GLN A 79 15.63 14.91 2.27
CA GLN A 79 14.58 15.03 1.25
C GLN A 79 13.29 14.38 1.77
N PRO A 80 12.10 14.90 1.41
CA PRO A 80 10.83 14.25 1.72
C PRO A 80 10.72 12.85 1.13
N VAL A 81 10.27 11.88 1.94
CA VAL A 81 10.04 10.50 1.52
C VAL A 81 8.57 10.16 1.62
N ASN A 82 7.94 9.72 0.53
CA ASN A 82 6.54 9.29 0.52
C ASN A 82 6.41 7.89 1.16
N VAL A 83 5.99 7.84 2.43
CA VAL A 83 5.86 6.58 3.18
C VAL A 83 4.67 5.75 2.71
N THR A 84 3.63 6.38 2.15
CA THR A 84 2.49 5.69 1.54
C THR A 84 2.94 4.84 0.36
N ASN A 85 3.73 5.41 -0.55
CA ASN A 85 4.27 4.68 -1.70
C ASN A 85 5.23 3.59 -1.24
N GLY A 86 6.04 3.84 -0.20
CA GLY A 86 6.89 2.81 0.41
C GLY A 86 6.10 1.56 0.81
N LEU A 87 4.93 1.74 1.43
CA LEU A 87 4.01 0.65 1.73
C LEU A 87 3.46 0.00 0.44
N LEU A 88 2.96 0.78 -0.51
CA LEU A 88 2.37 0.25 -1.76
C LEU A 88 3.37 -0.54 -2.62
N MET A 89 4.67 -0.30 -2.47
CA MET A 89 5.69 -1.10 -3.15
C MET A 89 5.69 -2.57 -2.74
N THR A 90 5.22 -2.93 -1.53
CA THR A 90 5.09 -4.34 -1.14
C THR A 90 3.97 -5.03 -1.93
N HIS A 91 2.85 -4.35 -2.11
CA HIS A 91 1.75 -4.82 -2.96
C HIS A 91 2.16 -4.91 -4.43
N LEU A 92 2.92 -3.93 -4.93
CA LEU A 92 3.43 -3.97 -6.30
C LEU A 92 4.36 -5.17 -6.53
N LYS A 93 5.23 -5.48 -5.57
CA LYS A 93 6.11 -6.66 -5.62
C LYS A 93 5.34 -7.98 -5.62
N ALA A 94 4.22 -8.06 -4.90
CA ALA A 94 3.38 -9.25 -4.89
C ALA A 94 2.80 -9.58 -6.29
N LEU A 95 2.65 -8.56 -7.15
CA LEU A 95 2.14 -8.69 -8.52
C LEU A 95 3.22 -9.03 -9.55
N GLU A 96 4.48 -9.25 -9.17
CA GLU A 96 5.59 -9.45 -10.14
C GLU A 96 5.35 -10.59 -11.14
N LYS A 97 4.65 -11.65 -10.71
CA LYS A 97 4.31 -12.80 -11.57
C LYS A 97 3.22 -12.49 -12.60
N GLU A 98 2.47 -11.41 -12.40
CA GLU A 98 1.39 -10.97 -13.28
C GLU A 98 1.87 -9.90 -14.28
N MET A 99 3.14 -9.47 -14.19
CA MET A 99 3.70 -8.44 -15.05
C MET A 99 4.12 -8.99 -16.41
N ILE A 100 3.85 -8.23 -17.47
CA ILE A 100 4.45 -8.46 -18.79
C ILE A 100 5.81 -7.76 -18.80
N VAL A 101 6.89 -8.54 -18.95
CA VAL A 101 8.26 -8.02 -18.78
C VAL A 101 9.00 -7.96 -20.13
N TYR A 102 9.39 -6.75 -20.52
CA TYR A 102 10.30 -6.48 -21.63
C TYR A 102 11.69 -6.18 -21.08
N LYS A 103 12.50 -7.23 -20.96
CA LYS A 103 13.81 -7.18 -20.31
C LYS A 103 14.86 -6.56 -21.22
N ALA A 104 15.60 -5.58 -20.70
CA ALA A 104 16.78 -5.04 -21.36
C ALA A 104 17.94 -6.07 -21.35
N PRO A 105 18.70 -6.21 -22.46
CA PRO A 105 19.86 -7.11 -22.49
C PRO A 105 20.94 -6.75 -21.46
N GLN A 106 21.18 -5.46 -21.26
CA GLN A 106 22.08 -4.91 -20.23
C GLN A 106 21.29 -4.00 -19.29
N GLU A 107 20.61 -4.62 -18.31
CA GLU A 107 19.71 -3.93 -17.40
C GLU A 107 20.45 -2.93 -16.49
N LYS A 108 20.08 -1.64 -16.59
CA LYS A 108 20.52 -0.53 -15.75
C LYS A 108 19.41 0.00 -14.87
N HIS A 109 18.18 -0.02 -15.39
CA HIS A 109 16.99 0.46 -14.70
C HIS A 109 15.83 -0.52 -14.91
N VAL A 110 14.94 -0.58 -13.91
CA VAL A 110 13.68 -1.31 -13.98
C VAL A 110 12.57 -0.33 -13.67
N ILE A 111 11.62 -0.19 -14.59
CA ILE A 111 10.40 0.59 -14.37
C ILE A 111 9.19 -0.32 -14.45
N THR A 112 8.22 -0.08 -13.58
CA THR A 112 6.88 -0.67 -13.70
C THR A 112 5.95 0.40 -14.26
N VAL A 113 5.31 0.09 -15.38
CA VAL A 113 4.44 1.01 -16.12
C VAL A 113 3.01 0.48 -16.05
N PHE A 114 2.12 1.27 -15.47
CA PHE A 114 0.69 1.05 -15.57
C PHE A 114 0.23 1.51 -16.96
N THR A 115 -0.31 0.58 -17.77
CA THR A 115 -0.59 0.81 -19.19
C THR A 115 -2.03 0.50 -19.56
N ASP A 116 -2.53 1.18 -20.59
CA ASP A 116 -3.86 1.00 -21.17
C ASP A 116 -3.73 0.83 -22.68
N ILE A 117 -4.22 -0.29 -23.21
CA ILE A 117 -4.15 -0.63 -24.63
C ILE A 117 -4.98 0.30 -25.53
N THR A 118 -5.78 1.20 -24.96
CA THR A 118 -6.55 2.23 -25.68
C THR A 118 -5.90 3.61 -25.60
N CYS A 119 -4.73 3.74 -24.95
CA CYS A 119 -4.04 5.01 -24.74
C CYS A 119 -2.99 5.28 -25.81
N GLY A 120 -3.14 6.38 -26.55
CA GLY A 120 -2.18 6.81 -27.60
C GLY A 120 -0.72 6.88 -27.12
N TYR A 121 -0.47 7.43 -25.92
CA TYR A 121 0.89 7.48 -25.37
C TYR A 121 1.41 6.11 -24.92
N CYS A 122 0.54 5.19 -24.51
CA CYS A 122 0.93 3.82 -24.20
C CYS A 122 1.33 3.07 -25.48
N HIS A 123 0.64 3.30 -26.60
CA HIS A 123 1.07 2.79 -27.91
C HIS A 123 2.45 3.32 -28.28
N LYS A 124 2.64 4.64 -28.21
CA LYS A 124 3.94 5.27 -28.53
C LYS A 124 5.08 4.69 -27.67
N LEU A 125 4.88 4.59 -26.36
CA LEU A 125 5.88 4.00 -25.46
C LEU A 125 6.20 2.55 -25.85
N HIS A 126 5.19 1.78 -26.26
CA HIS A 126 5.36 0.39 -26.67
C HIS A 126 6.08 0.25 -28.02
N GLU A 127 5.79 1.12 -28.98
CA GLU A 127 6.47 1.17 -30.29
C GLU A 127 7.99 1.44 -30.12
N GLU A 128 8.36 2.24 -29.12
CA GLU A 128 9.74 2.59 -28.77
C GLU A 128 10.40 1.57 -27.81
N MET A 129 9.77 0.42 -27.50
CA MET A 129 10.26 -0.53 -26.48
C MET A 129 11.69 -0.99 -26.71
N LYS A 130 12.08 -1.21 -27.98
CA LYS A 130 13.45 -1.61 -28.34
C LYS A 130 14.47 -0.54 -27.95
N ASP A 131 14.12 0.73 -28.10
CA ASP A 131 15.02 1.85 -27.79
C ASP A 131 15.22 1.98 -26.28
N TYR A 132 14.15 1.83 -25.49
CA TYR A 132 14.26 1.76 -24.02
C TYR A 132 15.16 0.60 -23.58
N ASN A 133 14.93 -0.60 -24.14
CA ASN A 133 15.74 -1.78 -23.80
C ASN A 133 17.21 -1.61 -24.22
N ALA A 134 17.49 -0.99 -25.37
CA ALA A 134 18.84 -0.67 -25.82
C ALA A 134 19.57 0.31 -24.88
N LEU A 135 18.84 1.22 -24.25
CA LEU A 135 19.35 2.13 -23.22
C LEU A 135 19.52 1.45 -21.84
N GLY A 136 19.14 0.18 -21.70
CA GLY A 136 19.25 -0.59 -20.46
C GLY A 136 18.03 -0.48 -19.55
N ILE A 137 16.88 -0.07 -20.06
CA ILE A 137 15.65 0.09 -19.27
C ILE A 137 14.76 -1.14 -19.48
N THR A 138 14.59 -1.95 -18.43
CA THR A 138 13.59 -3.03 -18.39
C THR A 138 12.23 -2.42 -18.05
N VAL A 139 11.22 -2.72 -18.86
CA VAL A 139 9.83 -2.26 -18.65
C VAL A 139 8.97 -3.43 -18.22
N ARG A 140 8.24 -3.26 -17.11
CA ARG A 140 7.27 -4.22 -16.59
C ARG A 140 5.87 -3.61 -16.67
N TYR A 141 4.95 -4.19 -17.44
CA TYR A 141 3.59 -3.66 -17.52
C TYR A 141 2.65 -4.28 -16.49
N LEU A 142 1.74 -3.44 -15.99
CA LEU A 142 0.49 -3.84 -15.34
C LEU A 142 -0.68 -3.12 -16.03
N ALA A 143 -1.81 -3.79 -16.16
CA ALA A 143 -2.99 -3.21 -16.77
C ALA A 143 -3.60 -2.10 -15.90
N PHE A 144 -3.95 -0.97 -16.51
CA PHE A 144 -4.63 0.15 -15.85
C PHE A 144 -5.66 0.77 -16.81
N PRO A 145 -6.87 0.20 -16.90
CA PRO A 145 -7.90 0.72 -17.79
C PRO A 145 -8.39 2.08 -17.30
N ARG A 146 -8.08 3.16 -18.02
CA ARG A 146 -8.42 4.55 -17.60
C ARG A 146 -9.92 4.79 -17.54
N GLN A 147 -10.69 3.99 -18.28
CA GLN A 147 -12.15 4.01 -18.32
C GLN A 147 -12.79 3.12 -17.23
N GLY A 148 -11.99 2.53 -16.34
CA GLY A 148 -12.45 1.68 -15.25
C GLY A 148 -12.53 0.20 -15.61
N VAL A 149 -12.83 -0.61 -14.58
CA VAL A 149 -12.77 -2.09 -14.65
C VAL A 149 -13.85 -2.73 -15.51
N GLN A 150 -14.93 -2.01 -15.84
CA GLN A 150 -15.99 -2.52 -16.73
C GLN A 150 -15.78 -2.11 -18.21
N SER A 151 -14.66 -1.46 -18.53
CA SER A 151 -14.39 -0.97 -19.88
C SER A 151 -13.89 -2.09 -20.81
N GLN A 152 -14.11 -1.88 -22.12
CA GLN A 152 -13.59 -2.78 -23.17
C GLN A 152 -12.05 -2.87 -23.16
N GLY A 153 -11.36 -1.87 -22.61
CA GLY A 153 -9.90 -1.87 -22.48
C GLY A 153 -9.39 -2.99 -21.58
N LEU A 154 -10.12 -3.36 -20.53
CA LEU A 154 -9.76 -4.49 -19.66
C LEU A 154 -10.16 -5.85 -20.25
N SER A 155 -11.28 -5.92 -20.97
CA SER A 155 -11.77 -7.19 -21.55
C SER A 155 -10.92 -7.74 -22.70
N ARG A 156 -9.86 -7.03 -23.12
CA ARG A 156 -9.01 -7.36 -24.27
C ARG A 156 -7.53 -7.53 -23.92
N THR A 157 -7.17 -7.30 -22.65
CA THR A 157 -5.88 -7.63 -22.04
C THR A 157 -5.95 -9.02 -21.42
#